data_AF-A0A914LYB8-F1
#
_entry.id   AF-A0A914LYB8-F1
#
_cell.length_a   1.000
_cell.length_b   1.000
_cell.length_c   1.000
_cell.angle_alpha   90.00
_cell.angle_beta   90.00
_cell.angle_gamma   90.00
#
_symmetry.space_group_name_H-M   'P 1'
#
loop_
_entity.id
_entity.type
_entity.pdbx_description
1 polymer ?
#
loop_
_entity_poly.entity_id
_entity_poly.type
_entity_poly.pdbx_seq_one_letter_code
_entity_poly.pdbx_strand_id
1 'polypeptide(L)'
;MHRGVESGFKDDLECWIFSLADLMLRANVPWRYETNVELVAELKEEVFKNTEKLFAGPEFLELRQIMSYLARKVYVDKMDFEWLHIMIKRVAKRKRCTLKEPFDWC
;
A
#
# COMPACT_ATOMS: atom_id res chain seq x y z
N MET A 1 3.73 -10.64 10.50
CA MET A 1 4.34 -11.86 11.07
C MET A 1 5.42 -12.35 10.13
N HIS A 2 6.70 -12.32 10.56
CA HIS A 2 7.76 -13.10 9.91
C HIS A 2 7.43 -14.58 10.09
N ARG A 3 6.78 -15.21 9.11
CA ARG A 3 6.47 -16.65 9.12
C ARG A 3 7.65 -17.50 8.61
N GLY A 4 8.90 -17.08 8.88
CA GLY A 4 10.10 -17.82 8.44
C GLY A 4 10.22 -18.02 6.92
N VAL A 5 9.42 -17.32 6.12
CA VAL A 5 9.55 -17.21 4.66
C VAL A 5 10.45 -16.00 4.43
N GLU A 6 11.51 -16.14 3.62
CA GLU A 6 12.44 -15.05 3.32
C GLU A 6 11.70 -13.73 3.08
N SER A 7 11.95 -12.75 3.95
CA SER A 7 11.44 -11.39 3.77
C SER A 7 12.07 -10.80 2.51
N GLY A 8 11.25 -10.67 1.48
CA GLY A 8 11.67 -10.17 0.18
C GLY A 8 10.96 -8.89 -0.22
N PHE A 9 11.19 -8.45 -1.46
CA PHE A 9 10.61 -7.25 -2.08
C PHE A 9 9.09 -7.07 -1.91
N LYS A 10 8.35 -8.16 -1.73
CA LYS A 10 6.92 -8.11 -1.45
C LYS A 10 6.65 -7.43 -0.10
N ASP A 11 7.32 -7.87 0.97
CA ASP A 11 7.12 -7.34 2.32
C ASP A 11 7.46 -5.84 2.38
N ASP A 12 8.54 -5.43 1.69
CA ASP A 12 8.93 -4.03 1.57
C ASP A 12 7.85 -3.18 0.86
N LEU A 13 7.27 -3.70 -0.22
CA LEU A 13 6.21 -3.02 -0.97
C LEU A 13 4.89 -2.98 -0.19
N GLU A 14 4.58 -4.00 0.60
CA GLU A 14 3.45 -3.98 1.53
C GLU A 14 3.65 -2.91 2.61
N CYS A 15 4.84 -2.82 3.19
CA CYS A 15 5.16 -1.79 4.18
C CYS A 15 5.11 -0.39 3.55
N TRP A 16 5.58 -0.24 2.32
CA TRP A 16 5.54 1.01 1.58
C TRP A 16 4.11 1.48 1.30
N ILE A 17 3.21 0.59 0.88
CA ILE A 17 1.82 0.99 0.59
C ILE A 17 1.04 1.35 1.87
N PHE A 18 1.33 0.69 3.00
CA PHE A 18 0.75 1.07 4.28
C PHE A 18 1.29 2.40 4.79
N SER A 19 2.57 2.68 4.59
CA SER A 19 3.18 3.98 4.90
C SER A 19 2.54 5.09 4.07
N LEU A 20 2.32 4.84 2.78
CA LEU A 20 1.60 5.76 1.90
C LEU A 20 0.17 6.00 2.37
N ALA A 21 -0.53 4.95 2.81
CA ALA A 21 -1.88 5.07 3.36
C ALA A 21 -1.91 5.94 4.62
N ASP A 22 -0.94 5.78 5.53
CA ASP A 22 -0.85 6.59 6.76
C ASP A 22 -0.58 8.08 6.46
N LEU A 23 0.19 8.37 5.39
CA LEU A 23 0.43 9.75 4.94
C LEU A 23 -0.78 10.38 4.24
N MET A 24 -1.49 9.60 3.41
CA MET A 24 -2.55 10.12 2.54
C MET A 24 -3.92 10.16 3.21
N LEU A 25 -4.20 9.24 4.14
CA LEU A 25 -5.53 9.04 4.70
C LEU A 25 -5.63 9.67 6.09
N ARG A 26 -6.60 10.57 6.28
CA ARG A 26 -6.92 11.13 7.61
C ARG A 26 -7.34 10.07 8.62
N ALA A 27 -7.92 8.96 8.14
CA ALA A 27 -8.39 7.87 8.99
C ALA A 27 -7.27 6.93 9.49
N ASN A 28 -6.03 7.12 9.01
CA ASN A 28 -4.89 6.22 9.24
C ASN A 28 -5.17 4.75 8.87
N VAL A 29 -4.19 3.88 9.09
CA VAL A 29 -4.38 2.43 9.00
C VAL A 29 -5.20 1.88 10.18
N PRO A 30 -6.03 0.83 10.00
CA PRO A 30 -6.92 0.31 11.05
C PRO A 30 -6.22 -0.16 12.33
N TRP A 31 -4.94 -0.55 12.23
CA TRP A 31 -4.14 -1.07 13.34
C TRP A 31 -3.20 -0.04 13.97
N ARG A 32 -3.38 1.27 13.72
CA ARG A 32 -2.45 2.32 14.20
C ARG A 32 -2.17 2.27 15.69
N TYR A 33 -3.19 1.98 16.49
CA TYR A 33 -3.10 1.94 17.96
C TYR A 33 -3.10 0.52 18.54
N GLU A 34 -3.04 -0.50 17.68
CA GLU A 34 -3.09 -1.89 18.11
C GLU A 34 -1.68 -2.38 18.48
N THR A 35 -1.57 -3.03 19.64
CA THR A 35 -0.30 -3.57 20.16
C THR A 35 -0.25 -5.09 20.08
N ASN A 36 -1.41 -5.75 19.95
CA ASN A 36 -1.52 -7.18 19.74
C ASN A 36 -1.13 -7.53 18.30
N VAL A 37 0.04 -8.16 18.15
CA VAL A 37 0.63 -8.54 16.87
C VAL A 37 -0.27 -9.47 16.05
N GLU A 38 -1.05 -10.35 16.69
CA GLU A 38 -1.97 -11.27 16.02
C GLU A 38 -3.14 -10.52 15.40
N LEU A 39 -3.74 -9.61 16.16
CA LEU A 39 -4.82 -8.75 15.69
C LEU A 39 -4.35 -7.80 14.56
N VAL A 40 -3.13 -7.26 14.66
CA VAL A 40 -2.52 -6.49 13.56
C VAL A 40 -2.40 -7.34 12.29
N ALA A 41 -2.01 -8.62 12.42
CA ALA A 41 -1.89 -9.52 11.29
C ALA A 41 -3.25 -9.80 10.64
N GLU A 42 -4.28 -10.05 11.45
CA GLU A 42 -5.65 -10.26 10.96
C GLU A 42 -6.19 -9.03 10.22
N LEU A 43 -6.05 -7.84 10.80
CA LEU A 43 -6.49 -6.59 10.17
C LEU A 43 -5.76 -6.33 8.84
N LYS A 44 -4.47 -6.66 8.75
CA LYS A 44 -3.71 -6.60 7.49
C LYS A 44 -4.26 -7.57 6.45
N GLU A 45 -4.51 -8.82 6.84
CA GLU A 45 -5.11 -9.82 5.94
C GLU A 45 -6.50 -9.40 5.45
N GLU A 46 -7.33 -8.81 6.32
CA GLU A 46 -8.65 -8.29 5.95
C GLU A 46 -8.56 -7.17 4.93
N VAL A 47 -7.61 -6.25 5.10
CA VAL A 47 -7.38 -5.14 4.17
C VAL A 47 -6.88 -5.64 2.82
N PHE A 48 -6.07 -6.69 2.76
CA PHE A 48 -5.70 -7.31 1.48
C PHE A 48 -6.86 -8.04 0.80
N LYS A 49 -7.77 -8.65 1.58
CA LYS A 49 -8.99 -9.30 1.05
C LYS A 49 -10.01 -8.28 0.54
N ASN A 50 -10.14 -7.15 1.22
CA ASN A 50 -11.02 -6.05 0.83
C ASN A 50 -10.27 -4.71 0.92
N THR A 51 -9.64 -4.33 -0.18
CA THR A 51 -8.81 -3.11 -0.27
C THR A 51 -9.61 -1.82 -0.10
N GLU A 52 -10.94 -1.85 -0.24
CA GLU A 52 -11.82 -0.71 0.04
C GLU A 52 -11.89 -0.34 1.52
N LYS A 53 -11.59 -1.29 2.43
CA LYS A 53 -11.50 -1.01 3.86
C LYS A 53 -10.42 0.02 4.19
N LEU A 54 -9.34 0.06 3.40
CA LEU A 54 -8.27 1.03 3.55
C LEU A 54 -8.41 2.18 2.56
N PHE A 55 -8.65 1.88 1.28
CA PHE A 55 -8.70 2.84 0.19
C PHE A 55 -10.13 2.97 -0.36
N ALA A 56 -10.98 3.66 0.40
CA ALA A 56 -12.38 3.90 0.03
C ALA A 56 -12.50 4.97 -1.05
N GLY A 57 -13.23 4.67 -2.13
CA GLY A 57 -13.53 5.63 -3.19
C GLY A 57 -12.88 5.32 -4.54
N PRO A 58 -13.39 5.93 -5.63
CA PRO A 58 -12.89 5.70 -7.00
C PRO A 58 -11.51 6.32 -7.25
N GLU A 59 -11.06 7.29 -6.45
CA GLU A 59 -9.78 7.98 -6.59
C GLU A 59 -8.57 7.12 -6.21
N PHE A 60 -8.79 6.01 -5.49
CA PHE A 60 -7.74 5.10 -5.06
C PHE A 60 -7.71 3.80 -5.87
N LEU A 61 -8.39 3.76 -7.02
CA LEU A 61 -8.48 2.56 -7.86
C LEU A 61 -7.10 1.95 -8.17
N GLU A 62 -6.12 2.78 -8.55
CA GLU A 62 -4.78 2.31 -8.85
C GLU A 62 -4.04 1.76 -7.61
N LEU A 63 -4.23 2.37 -6.43
CA LEU A 63 -3.65 1.86 -5.18
C LEU A 63 -4.25 0.51 -4.81
N ARG A 64 -5.57 0.34 -4.98
CA ARG A 64 -6.25 -0.95 -4.79
C ARG A 64 -5.78 -2.01 -5.79
N GLN A 65 -5.50 -1.63 -7.03
CA GLN A 65 -4.93 -2.52 -8.04
C GLN A 65 -3.50 -2.94 -7.69
N ILE A 66 -2.68 -2.03 -7.14
CA ILE A 66 -1.34 -2.35 -6.62
C ILE A 66 -1.46 -3.35 -5.47
N MET A 67 -2.32 -3.12 -4.47
CA MET A 67 -2.51 -4.07 -3.37
C MET A 67 -3.00 -5.44 -3.84
N SER A 68 -3.92 -5.48 -4.79
CA SER A 68 -4.39 -6.72 -5.42
C SER A 68 -3.28 -7.43 -6.20
N TYR A 69 -2.35 -6.67 -6.78
CA TYR A 69 -1.15 -7.22 -7.42
C TYR A 69 -0.22 -7.85 -6.38
N LEU A 70 0.07 -7.16 -5.26
CA LEU A 70 0.90 -7.67 -4.16
C LEU A 70 0.31 -8.94 -3.54
N ALA A 71 -0.99 -8.97 -3.26
CA ALA A 71 -1.67 -10.09 -2.63
C ALA A 71 -1.53 -11.41 -3.42
N ARG A 72 -1.50 -11.32 -4.76
CA ARG A 72 -1.40 -12.49 -5.65
C ARG A 72 0.03 -13.00 -5.83
N LYS A 73 1.05 -12.24 -5.43
CA LYS A 73 2.44 -12.61 -5.64
C LYS A 73 2.90 -13.51 -4.49
N VAL A 74 3.35 -14.71 -4.85
CA VAL A 74 3.90 -15.71 -3.92
C VAL A 74 5.43 -15.69 -3.92
N TYR A 75 6.06 -15.26 -5.02
CA TYR A 75 7.51 -15.24 -5.19
C TYR A 75 8.05 -13.82 -5.41
N VAL A 76 9.13 -13.55 -4.70
CA VAL A 76 9.84 -12.26 -4.58
C VAL A 76 10.49 -11.82 -5.89
N ASP A 77 10.93 -12.76 -6.72
CA ASP A 77 11.88 -12.52 -7.82
C ASP A 77 11.25 -11.99 -9.13
N LYS A 78 9.94 -11.73 -9.17
CA LYS A 78 9.23 -11.27 -10.39
C LYS A 78 8.23 -10.16 -10.10
N MET A 79 8.68 -9.16 -9.35
CA MET A 79 7.96 -7.91 -9.14
C MET A 79 8.16 -6.98 -10.34
N ASP A 80 7.07 -6.44 -10.86
CA ASP A 80 7.05 -5.56 -12.03
C ASP A 80 7.05 -4.10 -11.56
N PHE A 81 8.26 -3.59 -11.31
CA PHE A 81 8.46 -2.23 -10.84
C PHE A 81 8.12 -1.17 -11.91
N GLU A 82 8.25 -1.53 -13.20
CA GLU A 82 7.86 -0.64 -14.29
C GLU A 82 6.34 -0.42 -14.27
N TRP A 83 5.57 -1.50 -14.15
CA TRP A 83 4.13 -1.41 -13.99
C TRP A 83 3.74 -0.59 -12.74
N LEU A 84 4.39 -0.83 -11.60
CA LEU A 84 4.14 -0.08 -10.38
C LEU A 84 4.38 1.42 -10.58
N HIS A 85 5.48 1.77 -11.24
CA HIS A 85 5.83 3.15 -11.53
C HIS A 85 4.81 3.84 -12.46
N ILE A 86 4.31 3.12 -13.48
CA ILE A 86 3.23 3.59 -14.37
C ILE A 86 1.95 3.85 -13.57
N MET A 87 1.59 2.95 -12.65
CA MET A 87 0.39 3.09 -11.82
C MET A 87 0.45 4.33 -10.93
N ILE A 88 1.59 4.59 -10.28
CA ILE A 88 1.77 5.79 -9.46
C ILE A 88 1.75 7.06 -10.31
N LYS A 89 2.40 7.07 -11.48
CA LYS A 89 2.34 8.20 -12.42
C LYS A 89 0.90 8.51 -12.86
N ARG A 90 0.05 7.50 -13.04
CA ARG A 90 -1.38 7.70 -13.35
C ARG A 90 -2.13 8.38 -12.22
N VAL A 91 -1.89 7.98 -10.97
CA VAL A 91 -2.46 8.63 -9.78
C VAL A 91 -2.02 10.09 -9.71
N ALA A 92 -0.71 10.35 -9.81
CA ALA A 92 -0.16 11.70 -9.76
C ALA A 92 -0.74 12.60 -10.87
N LYS A 93 -0.81 12.09 -12.10
CA LYS A 93 -1.41 12.82 -13.24
C LYS A 93 -2.88 13.15 -13.00
N ARG A 94 -3.67 12.21 -12.45
CA ARG A 94 -5.09 12.41 -12.14
C ARG A 94 -5.29 13.48 -11.06
N LYS A 95 -4.44 13.47 -10.04
CA LYS A 95 -4.44 14.45 -8.95
C LYS A 95 -3.75 15.78 -9.33
N ARG A 96 -3.18 15.86 -10.53
CA ARG A 96 -2.40 17.00 -11.04
C ARG A 96 -1.18 17.35 -10.16
N CYS A 97 -0.68 16.37 -9.42
CA CYS A 97 0.49 16.55 -8.57
C CYS A 97 1.77 16.57 -9.41
N THR A 98 2.72 17.43 -9.03
CA THR A 98 4.01 17.54 -9.69
C THR A 98 5.14 17.56 -8.66
N LEU A 99 6.28 16.93 -8.99
CA LEU A 99 7.48 16.96 -8.13
C LEU A 99 8.12 18.35 -8.01
N LYS A 100 7.62 19.35 -8.74
CA LYS A 100 8.05 20.75 -8.63
C LYS A 100 7.30 21.51 -7.53
N GLU A 101 6.22 20.94 -6.99
CA GLU A 101 5.49 21.54 -5.89
C GLU A 101 6.30 21.38 -4.59
N PRO A 102 6.29 22.38 -3.69
CA PRO A 102 6.93 22.24 -2.39
C PRO A 102 6.27 21.12 -1.58
N PHE A 103 7.06 20.43 -0.76
CA PHE A 103 6.52 19.49 0.21
C PHE A 103 5.83 20.25 1.35
N ASP A 104 4.94 19.57 2.08
CA ASP A 104 4.14 20.19 3.16
C ASP A 104 4.99 20.81 4.29
N TRP A 105 6.27 20.42 4.40
CA TRP A 105 7.21 20.93 5.40
C TRP A 105 8.13 22.05 4.89
N CYS A 106 7.98 22.48 3.63
CA CYS A 106 8.78 23.54 3.01
C CYS A 106 8.14 24.92 3.10
#